data_AF-A0AAD0JJU6-F1
#
_entry.id   AF-A0AAD0JJU6-F1
#
_cell.length_a   1.000
_cell.length_b   1.000
_cell.length_c   1.000
_cell.angle_alpha   90.00
_cell.angle_beta   90.00
_cell.angle_gamma   90.00
#
_symmetry.space_group_name_H-M   'P 1'
#
loop_
_entity.id
_entity.type
_entity.pdbx_description
1 polymer ?
#
loop_
_entity_poly.entity_id
_entity_poly.type
_entity_poly.pdbx_seq_one_letter_code
_entity_poly.pdbx_strand_id
1 'polypeptide(L)'
;MTAASIGTIEPIGSCVYFVTGSGQRLLALWPDGFELERKDGVAVGVRYTRTGKGVAFGTTHTFGSGALSALPGSLADPLPADCSGPATMLWFD
;
A
#
# COMPACT_ATOMS: atom_id res chain seq x y z
N MET A 1 -15.30 -10.01 -3.44
CA MET A 1 -15.44 -8.85 -4.32
C MET A 1 -14.27 -7.93 -4.05
N THR A 2 -13.49 -7.61 -5.07
CA THR A 2 -12.45 -6.59 -5.02
C THR A 2 -13.10 -5.23 -5.29
N ALA A 3 -12.86 -4.23 -4.43
CA ALA A 3 -13.41 -2.89 -4.59
C ALA A 3 -12.32 -1.94 -5.11
N ALA A 4 -12.66 -0.99 -5.97
CA ALA A 4 -11.72 0.08 -6.33
C ALA A 4 -11.81 1.21 -5.29
N SER A 5 -10.67 1.72 -4.84
CA SER A 5 -10.57 2.83 -3.89
C SER A 5 -9.66 3.92 -4.43
N ILE A 6 -10.10 5.17 -4.34
CA ILE A 6 -9.32 6.34 -4.77
C ILE A 6 -8.72 7.02 -3.53
N GLY A 7 -7.43 7.34 -3.60
CA GLY A 7 -6.72 8.00 -2.52
C GLY A 7 -5.23 8.14 -2.79
N THR A 8 -4.45 8.48 -1.77
CA THR A 8 -2.99 8.59 -1.82
C THR A 8 -2.35 7.51 -0.96
N ILE A 9 -1.09 7.18 -1.25
CA ILE A 9 -0.24 6.43 -0.31
C ILE A 9 0.78 7.37 0.32
N GLU A 10 1.00 7.22 1.61
CA GLU A 10 1.86 8.10 2.41
C GLU A 10 2.77 7.30 3.33
N PRO A 11 4.06 7.65 3.42
CA PRO A 11 4.98 7.04 4.36
C PRO A 11 4.83 7.71 5.73
N ILE A 12 4.65 6.92 6.78
CA ILE A 12 4.64 7.39 8.17
C ILE A 12 5.54 6.44 8.97
N GLY A 13 6.72 6.93 9.35
CA GLY A 13 7.74 6.08 9.97
C GLY A 13 8.19 4.97 9.03
N SER A 14 8.14 3.72 9.51
CA SER A 14 8.45 2.51 8.71
C SER A 14 7.29 2.06 7.81
N CYS A 15 6.11 2.65 7.96
CA CYS A 15 4.86 2.11 7.45
C CYS A 15 4.36 2.93 6.26
N VAL A 16 3.60 2.29 5.38
CA VAL A 16 2.84 2.97 4.32
C VAL A 16 1.37 2.93 4.66
N TYR A 17 0.71 4.08 4.59
CA TYR A 17 -0.72 4.21 4.80
C TYR A 17 -1.41 4.64 3.51
N PHE A 18 -2.58 4.08 3.26
CA PHE A 18 -3.54 4.56 2.29
C PHE A 18 -4.42 5.62 2.94
N VAL A 19 -4.48 6.81 2.34
CA VAL A 19 -5.37 7.89 2.74
C VAL A 19 -6.49 7.97 1.73
N THR A 20 -7.71 7.62 2.15
CA THR A 20 -8.90 7.69 1.29
C THR A 20 -9.22 9.15 0.95
N GLY A 21 -10.05 9.38 -0.07
CA GLY A 21 -10.58 10.72 -0.35
C GLY A 21 -11.36 11.38 0.80
N SER A 22 -11.84 10.59 1.77
CA SER A 22 -12.47 11.09 3.00
C SER A 22 -11.48 11.40 4.14
N GLY A 23 -10.18 11.21 3.92
CA GLY A 23 -9.12 11.41 4.91
C GLY A 23 -8.94 10.25 5.89
N GLN A 24 -9.63 9.13 5.69
CA GLN A 24 -9.43 7.93 6.51
C GLN A 24 -8.07 7.31 6.19
N ARG A 25 -7.30 7.01 7.24
CA ARG A 25 -6.00 6.33 7.11
C ARG A 25 -6.16 4.84 7.38
N LEU A 26 -5.70 4.04 6.43
CA LEU A 26 -5.66 2.59 6.50
C LEU A 26 -4.22 2.14 6.26
N LEU A 27 -3.72 1.19 7.05
CA LEU A 27 -2.42 0.57 6.80
C LEU A 27 -2.46 -0.12 5.43
N ALA A 28 -1.55 0.28 4.53
CA ALA A 28 -1.49 -0.23 3.18
C ALA A 28 -0.65 -1.51 3.14
N LEU A 29 -1.29 -2.61 2.80
CA LEU A 29 -0.66 -3.91 2.61
C LEU A 29 -0.66 -4.25 1.14
N TRP A 30 0.34 -4.99 0.71
CA TRP A 30 0.53 -5.32 -0.69
C TRP A 30 0.73 -6.82 -0.83
N PRO A 31 0.23 -7.43 -1.92
CA PRO A 31 0.56 -8.81 -2.24
C PRO A 31 2.00 -8.92 -2.73
N ASP A 32 2.46 -10.16 -2.93
CA ASP A 32 3.78 -10.43 -3.48
C ASP A 32 4.04 -9.69 -4.80
N GLY A 33 5.28 -9.24 -4.96
CA GLY A 33 5.74 -8.53 -6.16
C GLY A 33 5.61 -7.01 -6.07
N PHE A 34 5.09 -6.45 -4.99
CA PHE A 34 5.18 -5.03 -4.69
C PHE A 34 6.34 -4.74 -3.73
N GLU A 35 7.02 -3.62 -3.93
CA GLU A 35 8.14 -3.19 -3.09
C GLU A 35 8.14 -1.69 -2.88
N LEU A 36 8.83 -1.23 -1.83
CA LEU A 36 9.11 0.19 -1.63
C LEU A 36 10.08 0.68 -2.71
N GLU A 37 9.63 1.62 -3.53
CA GLU A 37 10.49 2.31 -4.46
C GLU A 37 11.37 3.30 -3.69
N ARG A 38 12.68 3.19 -3.87
CA ARG A 38 13.67 4.04 -3.21
C ARG A 38 14.50 4.80 -4.23
N LYS A 39 14.71 6.08 -3.97
CA LYS A 39 15.62 6.95 -4.71
C LYS A 39 16.63 7.53 -3.73
N ASP A 40 17.92 7.32 -4.00
CA ASP A 40 19.02 7.77 -3.12
C ASP A 40 18.84 7.32 -1.65
N GLY A 41 18.30 6.10 -1.45
CA GLY A 41 18.03 5.51 -0.13
C GLY A 41 16.71 5.95 0.53
N VAL A 42 16.06 6.98 0.01
CA VAL A 42 14.79 7.53 0.51
C VAL A 42 13.62 6.83 -0.18
N ALA A 43 12.62 6.38 0.59
CA ALA A 43 11.40 5.82 0.02
C ALA A 43 10.58 6.93 -0.68
N VAL A 44 10.23 6.72 -1.94
CA VAL A 44 9.51 7.69 -2.78
C VAL A 44 8.16 7.18 -3.26
N GLY A 45 7.88 5.89 -3.14
CA GLY A 45 6.63 5.30 -3.57
C GLY A 45 6.59 3.79 -3.38
N VAL A 46 5.64 3.15 -4.06
CA VAL A 46 5.53 1.69 -4.16
C VAL A 46 5.59 1.31 -5.63
N ARG A 47 6.38 0.27 -5.95
CA ARG A 47 6.55 -0.25 -7.30
C ARG A 47 6.06 -1.68 -7.41
N TYR A 48 5.35 -1.99 -8.49
CA TYR A 48 5.04 -3.36 -8.87
C TYR A 48 6.17 -3.92 -9.74
N THR A 49 6.91 -4.88 -9.20
CA THR A 49 8.13 -5.43 -9.82
C THR A 49 7.88 -6.13 -11.15
N ARG A 50 6.68 -6.69 -11.37
CA ARG A 50 6.36 -7.43 -12.61
C ARG A 50 6.18 -6.52 -13.82
N THR A 51 5.61 -5.33 -13.64
CA THR A 51 5.36 -4.37 -14.73
C THR A 51 6.30 -3.16 -14.67
N GLY A 52 7.02 -2.97 -13.57
CA GLY A 52 7.88 -1.82 -13.31
C GLY A 52 7.10 -0.53 -13.00
N LYS A 53 5.76 -0.57 -12.97
CA LYS A 53 4.94 0.60 -12.67
C LYS A 53 5.06 0.97 -11.20
N GLY A 54 5.14 2.26 -10.92
CA GLY A 54 5.22 2.79 -9.57
C GLY A 54 4.16 3.86 -9.32
N VAL A 55 3.73 3.96 -8.07
CA VAL A 55 2.92 5.08 -7.56
C VAL A 55 3.76 5.81 -6.53
N ALA A 56 4.00 7.09 -6.77
CA ALA A 56 4.75 7.94 -5.85
C ALA A 56 3.88 8.32 -4.63
N PHE A 57 4.53 8.54 -3.50
CA PHE A 57 3.84 9.02 -2.31
C PHE A 57 3.16 10.37 -2.53
N GLY A 58 2.00 10.56 -1.88
CA GLY A 58 1.17 11.76 -2.03
C GLY A 58 0.47 11.89 -3.38
N THR A 59 0.61 10.91 -4.29
CA THR A 59 -0.05 10.92 -5.60
C THR A 59 -1.41 10.26 -5.52
N THR A 60 -2.46 10.97 -5.95
CA THR A 60 -3.81 10.40 -6.03
C THR A 60 -3.84 9.32 -7.10
N HIS A 61 -4.28 8.12 -6.72
CA HIS A 61 -4.35 6.96 -7.60
C HIS A 61 -5.59 6.11 -7.29
N THR A 62 -6.05 5.37 -8.29
CA THR A 62 -7.14 4.39 -8.13
C THR A 62 -6.51 3.01 -7.89
N PHE A 63 -6.67 2.48 -6.69
CA PHE A 63 -6.17 1.16 -6.33
C PHE A 63 -7.28 0.12 -6.39
N GLY A 64 -6.92 -1.10 -6.77
CA GLY A 64 -7.68 -2.25 -6.33
C GLY A 64 -7.51 -2.40 -4.82
N SER A 65 -8.58 -2.69 -4.10
CA SER A 65 -8.59 -2.77 -2.64
C SER A 65 -9.46 -3.92 -2.11
N GLY A 66 -9.05 -4.51 -0.98
CA GLY A 66 -9.75 -5.62 -0.36
C GLY A 66 -9.42 -5.78 1.13
N ALA A 67 -10.38 -6.29 1.91
CA ALA A 67 -10.17 -6.58 3.32
C ALA A 67 -9.23 -7.80 3.50
N LEU A 68 -8.35 -7.74 4.50
CA LEU A 68 -7.42 -8.83 4.83
C LEU A 68 -8.09 -10.16 5.15
N SER A 69 -9.30 -10.15 5.71
CA SER A 69 -10.07 -11.36 5.99
C SER A 69 -10.41 -12.15 4.72
N ALA A 70 -10.30 -11.53 3.54
CA ALA A 70 -10.47 -12.19 2.26
C ALA A 70 -9.17 -12.80 1.70
N LEU A 71 -8.01 -12.60 2.35
CA LEU A 71 -6.69 -13.03 1.86
C LEU A 71 -5.85 -13.64 2.99
N PRO A 72 -6.21 -14.86 3.45
CA PRO A 72 -5.43 -15.57 4.45
C PRO A 72 -4.09 -16.02 3.87
N GLY A 73 -2.98 -15.43 4.33
CA GLY A 73 -1.62 -15.94 4.12
C GLY A 73 -0.69 -15.15 3.18
N SER A 74 -1.06 -13.96 2.72
CA SER A 74 -0.30 -13.23 1.66
C SER A 74 0.52 -12.03 2.14
N LEU A 75 0.92 -11.99 3.41
CA LEU A 75 1.93 -11.02 3.85
C LEU A 75 3.30 -11.68 3.76
N ALA A 76 4.12 -11.18 2.84
CA ALA A 76 5.49 -11.65 2.66
C ALA A 76 6.35 -11.44 3.92
N ASP A 77 6.08 -10.35 4.65
CA ASP A 77 6.80 -9.96 5.86
C ASP A 77 5.85 -9.65 7.03
N PRO A 78 6.27 -9.88 8.28
CA PRO A 78 5.53 -9.41 9.44
C PRO A 78 5.44 -7.88 9.43
N LEU A 79 4.27 -7.38 9.81
CA LEU A 79 4.06 -5.96 10.01
C LEU A 79 5.03 -5.40 11.08
N PRO A 80 5.77 -4.32 10.80
CA PRO A 80 6.59 -3.66 11.81
C PRO A 80 5.74 -3.30 13.05
N ALA A 81 6.32 -3.45 14.24
CA ALA A 81 5.59 -3.30 15.51
C ALA A 81 5.04 -1.88 15.76
N ASP A 82 5.57 -0.89 15.04
CA ASP A 82 5.13 0.51 15.03
C ASP A 82 3.96 0.77 14.07
N CYS A 83 3.66 -0.18 13.16
CA CYS A 83 2.51 -0.09 12.27
C CYS A 83 1.25 -0.57 12.99
N SER A 84 0.22 0.28 13.07
CA SER A 84 -1.03 -0.06 13.75
C SER A 84 -2.24 0.59 13.09
N GLY A 85 -3.43 0.10 13.43
CA GLY A 85 -4.70 0.60 12.92
C GLY A 85 -5.38 -0.32 11.91
N PRO A 86 -6.53 0.09 11.37
CA PRO A 86 -7.25 -0.67 10.35
C PRO A 86 -6.39 -0.81 9.09
N ALA A 87 -6.37 -1.99 8.49
CA ALA A 87 -5.54 -2.31 7.33
C ALA A 87 -6.38 -2.68 6.11
N THR A 88 -5.83 -2.42 4.93
CA THR A 88 -6.42 -2.78 3.64
C THR A 88 -5.34 -3.32 2.73
N MET A 89 -5.65 -4.34 1.94
CA MET A 89 -4.76 -4.76 0.87
C MET A 89 -5.02 -3.90 -0.36
N LEU A 90 -3.96 -3.37 -0.95
CA LEU A 90 -3.97 -2.60 -2.19
C LEU A 90 -3.18 -3.31 -3.29
N TRP A 91 -3.55 -3.05 -4.54
CA TRP A 91 -2.77 -3.43 -5.72
C TRP A 91 -3.07 -2.51 -6.91
N PHE A 92 -2.19 -2.54 -7.90
CA PHE A 92 -2.32 -1.86 -9.20
C PHE A 92 -1.50 -2.59 -10.26
N ASP A 93 -1.88 -2.45 -11.53
CA ASP A 93 -1.20 -3.07 -12.69
C ASP A 93 -0.42 -2.07 -13.50
#